data_AF-A0AB40AZE6-F1
#
_entry.id   AF-A0AB40AZE6-F1
#
_cell.length_a   1.000
_cell.length_b   1.000
_cell.length_c   1.000
_cell.angle_alpha   90.00
_cell.angle_beta   90.00
_cell.angle_gamma   90.00
#
_symmetry.space_group_name_H-M   'P 1'
#
loop_
_entity.id
_entity.type
_entity.pdbx_description
1 polymer ?
#
loop_
_entity_poly.entity_id
_entity_poly.type
_entity_poly.pdbx_seq_one_letter_code
_entity_poly.pdbx_strand_id
1 'polypeptide(L)'
;MDMLNVMSAGAHEYMKKIDPHHWSRAYFQTRFKCDILLNNLCECFNSHILEARIKGIVTMNEMIRTKLMVRIQKRRDAMKKCTTVHCPRILKKLEKNKQLSWLYNSIWSGGDQYQVVGPDGQFVINKNEGTCTCRKWQLTGIPCSHAISVIYHNKDKPENFLDDCYKISTFLETYRHTLNPTQDRDSWPKSQQGPMIPPEPITRRKGRKTLLRRREIGEDERGFTNGRVKKTGVTMKCSICGAPGHNKRHHQRPQGEPSSEAGQHNPMDDIDPHILEEHFCLWLMLCMDPTRSAATTRDTNPSVDPSSAGLVVVLTSLE
;
A
#
# COMPACT_ATOMS: atom_id res chain seq x y z
N MET A 1 -6.53 -18.26 -15.61
CA MET A 1 -6.05 -17.53 -16.80
C MET A 1 -7.15 -17.43 -17.86
N ASP A 2 -8.00 -18.44 -17.97
CA ASP A 2 -9.06 -18.48 -18.99
C ASP A 2 -10.09 -17.36 -18.82
N MET A 3 -10.51 -17.05 -17.58
CA MET A 3 -11.38 -15.89 -17.31
C MET A 3 -10.73 -14.55 -17.72
N LEU A 4 -9.41 -14.40 -17.55
CA LEU A 4 -8.72 -13.17 -17.97
C LEU A 4 -8.72 -13.02 -19.50
N ASN A 5 -8.56 -14.12 -20.22
CA ASN A 5 -8.62 -14.14 -21.68
C ASN A 5 -10.01 -13.72 -22.20
N VAL A 6 -11.08 -14.14 -21.52
CA VAL A 6 -12.46 -13.75 -21.84
C VAL A 6 -12.69 -12.26 -21.56
N MET A 7 -12.13 -11.72 -20.49
CA MET A 7 -12.29 -10.29 -20.14
C MET A 7 -11.45 -9.36 -21.01
N SER A 8 -10.20 -9.74 -21.30
CA SER A 8 -9.29 -8.96 -22.15
C SER A 8 -8.17 -9.85 -22.69
N ALA A 9 -8.28 -10.20 -23.98
CA ALA A 9 -7.26 -10.97 -24.68
C ALA A 9 -5.88 -10.29 -24.65
N GLY A 10 -5.83 -8.96 -24.79
CA GLY A 10 -4.59 -8.19 -24.75
C GLY A 10 -3.91 -8.23 -23.36
N ALA A 11 -4.68 -8.08 -22.28
CA ALA A 11 -4.14 -8.20 -20.92
C ALA A 11 -3.66 -9.63 -20.64
N HIS A 12 -4.39 -10.63 -21.13
CA HIS A 12 -3.99 -12.03 -21.00
C HIS A 12 -2.68 -12.34 -21.73
N GLU A 13 -2.51 -11.85 -22.96
CA GLU A 13 -1.26 -12.05 -23.71
C GLU A 13 -0.08 -11.34 -23.04
N TYR A 14 -0.29 -10.13 -22.50
CA TYR A 14 0.71 -9.42 -21.73
C TYR A 14 1.11 -10.20 -20.46
N MET A 15 0.13 -10.64 -19.66
CA MET A 15 0.39 -11.37 -18.41
C MET A 15 1.04 -12.72 -18.65
N LYS A 16 0.79 -13.37 -19.81
CA LYS A 16 1.49 -14.60 -20.22
C LYS A 16 2.99 -14.41 -20.44
N LYS A 17 3.43 -13.20 -20.82
CA LYS A 17 4.86 -12.90 -21.03
C LYS A 17 5.61 -12.70 -19.72
N ILE A 18 4.89 -12.47 -18.62
CA ILE A 18 5.45 -12.23 -17.29
C ILE A 18 5.39 -13.53 -16.49
N ASP A 19 6.51 -13.92 -15.88
CA ASP A 19 6.54 -15.10 -15.01
C ASP A 19 5.47 -14.99 -13.90
N PRO A 20 4.61 -16.02 -13.73
CA PRO A 20 3.57 -16.07 -12.71
C PRO A 20 4.03 -15.77 -11.27
N HIS A 21 5.30 -15.99 -10.93
CA HIS A 21 5.86 -15.65 -9.62
C HIS A 21 5.75 -14.15 -9.30
N HIS A 22 5.62 -13.28 -10.30
CA HIS A 22 5.52 -11.84 -10.09
C HIS A 22 4.10 -11.33 -9.87
N TRP A 23 3.07 -12.06 -10.29
CA TRP A 23 1.70 -11.54 -10.31
C TRP A 23 0.63 -12.49 -9.77
N SER A 24 0.94 -13.78 -9.61
CA SER A 24 -0.02 -14.78 -9.13
C SER A 24 0.30 -15.26 -7.73
N ARG A 25 -0.69 -15.14 -6.83
CA ARG A 25 -0.65 -15.64 -5.45
C ARG A 25 -0.27 -17.12 -5.35
N ALA A 26 -0.65 -17.89 -6.37
CA ALA A 26 -0.38 -19.33 -6.42
C ALA A 26 1.11 -19.66 -6.58
N TYR A 27 1.98 -18.67 -6.82
CA TYR A 27 3.42 -18.84 -6.99
C TYR A 27 4.25 -17.98 -6.02
N PHE A 28 3.61 -17.16 -5.19
CA PHE A 28 4.35 -16.36 -4.22
C PHE A 28 5.06 -17.22 -3.17
N GLN A 29 6.26 -16.77 -2.80
CA GLN A 29 7.05 -17.38 -1.73
C GLN A 29 6.33 -17.18 -0.39
N THR A 30 6.41 -18.19 0.47
CA THR A 30 5.77 -18.21 1.80
C THR A 30 6.72 -17.77 2.91
N ARG A 31 7.97 -17.43 2.59
CA ARG A 31 8.98 -16.94 3.54
C ARG A 31 8.55 -15.65 4.21
N PHE A 32 7.97 -14.73 3.46
CA PHE A 32 7.52 -13.44 3.96
C PHE A 32 6.01 -13.46 4.15
N LYS A 33 5.54 -13.17 5.36
CA LYS A 33 4.11 -13.13 5.69
C LYS A 33 3.51 -11.80 5.27
N CYS A 34 2.83 -11.78 4.13
CA CYS A 34 2.22 -10.58 3.61
C CYS A 34 0.80 -10.84 3.11
N ASP A 35 -0.14 -10.05 3.63
CA ASP A 35 -1.54 -10.05 3.19
C ASP A 35 -1.83 -8.96 2.14
N ILE A 36 -0.81 -8.20 1.72
CA ILE A 36 -0.95 -7.11 0.74
C ILE A 36 -0.26 -7.45 -0.57
N LEU A 37 -1.02 -7.31 -1.66
CA LEU A 37 -0.58 -7.62 -3.03
C LEU A 37 -0.77 -6.44 -3.99
N LEU A 38 -0.93 -5.24 -3.44
CA LEU A 38 -1.34 -4.06 -4.20
C LEU A 38 -0.22 -3.04 -4.27
N ASN A 39 -0.19 -2.25 -5.36
CA ASN A 39 0.64 -1.05 -5.59
C ASN A 39 0.47 0.05 -4.52
N ASN A 40 -0.39 -0.22 -3.55
CA ASN A 40 -0.73 0.63 -2.45
C ASN A 40 0.52 1.21 -1.78
N LEU A 41 1.55 0.40 -1.51
CA LEU A 41 2.77 0.87 -0.82
C LEU A 41 3.47 2.02 -1.53
N CYS A 42 3.63 1.91 -2.85
CA CYS A 42 4.27 2.94 -3.66
C CYS A 42 3.41 4.20 -3.69
N GLU A 43 2.09 4.06 -3.78
CA GLU A 43 1.16 5.20 -3.76
C GLU A 43 1.14 5.91 -2.39
N CYS A 44 1.14 5.13 -1.31
CA CYS A 44 1.24 5.64 0.07
C CYS A 44 2.51 6.47 0.24
N PHE A 45 3.65 5.89 -0.15
CA PHE A 45 4.94 6.52 -0.02
C PHE A 45 5.00 7.82 -0.83
N ASN A 46 4.62 7.72 -2.12
CA ASN A 46 4.65 8.86 -3.02
C ASN A 46 3.81 10.02 -2.47
N SER A 47 2.60 9.72 -1.98
CA SER A 47 1.74 10.70 -1.30
C SER A 47 2.44 11.34 -0.10
N HIS A 48 3.09 10.54 0.75
CA HIS A 48 3.73 10.99 1.97
C HIS A 48 4.91 11.98 1.74
N ILE A 49 5.61 11.83 0.61
CA ILE A 49 6.78 12.64 0.26
C ILE A 49 6.49 13.77 -0.75
N LEU A 50 5.24 13.94 -1.21
CA LEU A 50 4.88 14.93 -2.24
C LEU A 50 5.43 16.33 -1.94
N GLU A 51 5.25 16.81 -0.72
CA GLU A 51 5.71 18.14 -0.29
C GLU A 51 7.22 18.25 -0.19
N ALA A 52 7.90 17.17 0.21
CA ALA A 52 9.35 17.14 0.36
C ALA A 52 10.03 17.15 -1.01
N ARG A 53 9.46 16.45 -2.01
CA ARG A 53 10.00 16.30 -3.36
C ARG A 53 10.14 17.59 -4.16
N ILE A 54 9.42 18.65 -3.78
CA ILE A 54 9.54 19.97 -4.42
C ILE A 54 10.56 20.89 -3.76
N LYS A 55 11.22 20.44 -2.69
CA LYS A 55 12.23 21.22 -1.97
C LYS A 55 13.63 20.87 -2.49
N GLY A 56 14.60 21.72 -2.13
CA GLY A 56 16.01 21.41 -2.38
C GLY A 56 16.44 20.15 -1.62
N ILE A 57 17.49 19.47 -2.09
CA ILE A 57 17.91 18.15 -1.58
C ILE A 57 18.09 18.11 -0.06
N VAL A 58 18.67 19.16 0.54
CA VAL A 58 18.88 19.26 1.99
C VAL A 58 17.54 19.32 2.71
N THR A 59 16.66 20.24 2.32
CA THR A 59 15.33 20.41 2.91
C THR A 59 14.44 19.17 2.70
N MET A 60 14.53 18.53 1.53
CA MET A 60 13.79 17.30 1.21
C MET A 60 14.19 16.19 2.19
N ASN A 61 15.48 15.95 2.37
CA ASN A 61 15.98 14.92 3.30
C ASN A 61 15.59 15.23 4.74
N GLU A 62 15.69 16.49 5.18
CA GLU A 62 15.33 16.88 6.53
C GLU A 62 13.83 16.71 6.82
N MET A 63 12.97 17.05 5.85
CA MET A 63 11.54 16.79 5.93
C MET A 63 11.23 15.29 6.01
N ILE A 64 11.86 14.47 5.17
CA ILE A 64 11.68 13.01 5.18
C ILE A 64 12.14 12.43 6.52
N ARG A 65 13.33 12.82 7.00
CA ARG A 65 13.90 12.40 8.29
C ARG A 65 12.94 12.70 9.44
N THR A 66 12.46 13.94 9.52
CA THR A 66 11.53 14.38 10.58
C THR A 66 10.19 13.62 10.51
N LYS A 67 9.64 13.43 9.30
CA LYS A 67 8.41 12.64 9.11
C LYS A 67 8.59 11.20 9.58
N LEU A 68 9.71 10.55 9.24
CA LEU A 68 10.03 9.19 9.68
C LEU A 68 10.22 9.10 11.19
N MET A 69 10.91 10.08 11.80
CA MET A 69 11.15 10.14 13.24
C MET A 69 9.83 10.20 14.02
N VAL A 70 8.94 11.13 13.67
CA VAL A 70 7.59 11.25 14.29
C VAL A 70 6.78 9.97 14.09
N ARG A 71 6.86 9.37 12.90
CA ARG A 71 6.13 8.16 12.56
C ARG A 71 6.57 6.94 13.38
N ILE A 72 7.88 6.71 13.48
CA ILE A 72 8.45 5.62 14.30
C ILE A 72 7.98 5.77 15.75
N GLN A 73 8.08 6.99 16.29
CA GLN A 73 7.63 7.29 17.66
C GLN A 73 6.13 7.01 17.84
N LYS A 74 5.27 7.57 16.99
CA LYS A 74 3.81 7.36 17.06
C LYS A 74 3.44 5.87 16.98
N ARG A 75 4.07 5.11 16.07
CA ARG A 75 3.80 3.68 15.90
C ARG A 75 4.21 2.86 17.12
N ARG A 76 5.40 3.15 17.66
CA ARG A 76 5.88 2.52 18.89
C ARG A 76 4.99 2.84 20.09
N ASP A 77 4.63 4.11 20.29
CA ASP A 77 3.81 4.53 21.41
C ASP A 77 2.37 4.02 21.31
N ALA A 78 1.83 3.88 20.10
CA ALA A 78 0.54 3.23 19.88
C ALA A 78 0.57 1.75 20.32
N MET A 79 1.61 0.99 19.94
CA MET A 79 1.70 -0.43 20.30
C MET A 79 2.07 -0.66 21.76
N LYS A 80 2.85 0.23 22.40
CA LYS A 80 3.11 0.16 23.85
C LYS A 80 1.84 0.23 24.70
N LYS A 81 0.78 0.88 24.21
CA LYS A 81 -0.50 1.00 24.91
C LYS A 81 -1.36 -0.26 24.79
N CYS A 82 -1.03 -1.15 23.87
CA CYS A 82 -1.77 -2.38 23.66
C CYS A 82 -1.38 -3.43 24.70
N THR A 83 -2.38 -4.09 25.29
CA THR A 83 -2.20 -5.14 26.29
C THR A 83 -2.24 -6.55 25.70
N THR A 84 -2.60 -6.68 24.42
CA THR A 84 -2.73 -7.96 23.74
C THR A 84 -1.37 -8.54 23.34
N VAL A 85 -1.29 -9.87 23.17
CA VAL A 85 -0.06 -10.52 22.68
C VAL A 85 0.22 -10.19 21.21
N HIS A 86 -0.83 -10.08 20.41
CA HIS A 86 -0.76 -9.86 18.96
C HIS A 86 -1.29 -8.48 18.58
N CYS A 87 -0.84 -7.99 17.43
CA CYS A 87 -1.24 -6.69 16.88
C CYS A 87 -2.78 -6.58 16.69
N PRO A 88 -3.44 -5.50 17.16
CA PRO A 88 -4.91 -5.39 17.14
C PRO A 88 -5.57 -5.56 15.76
N ARG A 89 -4.93 -5.07 14.69
CA ARG A 89 -5.44 -5.22 13.33
C ARG A 89 -5.40 -6.66 12.84
N ILE A 90 -4.40 -7.43 13.26
CA ILE A 90 -4.29 -8.86 12.95
C ILE A 90 -5.36 -9.64 13.70
N LEU A 91 -5.59 -9.31 14.98
CA LEU A 91 -6.70 -9.88 15.75
C LEU A 91 -8.06 -9.57 15.09
N LYS A 92 -8.28 -8.35 14.58
CA LYS A 92 -9.49 -8.00 13.83
C LYS A 92 -9.65 -8.81 12.55
N LYS A 93 -8.56 -9.12 11.84
CA LYS A 93 -8.60 -10.01 10.66
C LYS A 93 -8.88 -11.46 11.05
N LEU A 94 -8.24 -11.94 12.11
CA LEU A 94 -8.48 -13.28 12.65
C LEU A 94 -9.95 -13.42 13.06
N GLU A 95 -10.54 -12.41 13.70
CA GLU A 95 -11.94 -12.43 14.12
C GLU A 95 -12.90 -12.55 12.93
N LYS A 96 -12.63 -11.84 11.83
CA LYS A 96 -13.38 -12.04 10.58
C LYS A 96 -13.25 -13.47 10.05
N ASN A 97 -12.07 -14.06 10.09
CA ASN A 97 -11.89 -15.44 9.64
C ASN A 97 -12.60 -16.43 10.56
N LYS A 98 -12.65 -16.19 11.88
CA LYS A 98 -13.44 -16.99 12.83
C LYS A 98 -14.93 -16.92 12.50
N GLN A 99 -15.45 -15.73 12.21
CA GLN A 99 -16.84 -15.54 11.78
C GLN A 99 -17.18 -16.20 10.45
N LEU A 100 -16.20 -16.58 9.64
CA LEU A 100 -16.43 -17.34 8.41
C LEU A 100 -16.20 -18.85 8.59
N SER A 101 -15.55 -19.26 9.69
CA SER A 101 -15.19 -20.65 9.93
C SER A 101 -16.40 -21.57 10.14
N TRP A 102 -17.53 -21.04 10.62
CA TRP A 102 -18.77 -21.82 10.82
C TRP A 102 -19.39 -22.33 9.51
N LEU A 103 -19.04 -21.74 8.37
CA LEU A 103 -19.49 -22.19 7.06
C LEU A 103 -18.84 -23.50 6.63
N TYR A 104 -17.84 -23.97 7.37
CA TYR A 104 -16.97 -25.06 6.98
C TYR A 104 -17.07 -26.22 7.95
N ASN A 105 -17.29 -27.42 7.41
CA ASN A 105 -17.30 -28.65 8.17
C ASN A 105 -15.94 -29.36 8.05
N SER A 106 -15.36 -29.73 9.19
CA SER A 106 -14.06 -30.41 9.26
C SER A 106 -14.23 -31.91 9.43
N ILE A 107 -13.55 -32.69 8.59
CA ILE A 107 -13.53 -34.15 8.61
C ILE A 107 -12.07 -34.59 8.79
N TRP A 108 -11.80 -35.37 9.83
CA TRP A 108 -10.46 -35.88 10.10
C TRP A 108 -10.15 -37.08 9.21
N SER A 109 -9.04 -37.04 8.46
CA SER A 109 -8.63 -38.12 7.55
C SER A 109 -7.64 -39.11 8.18
N GLY A 110 -7.27 -38.90 9.46
CA GLY A 110 -6.19 -39.64 10.14
C GLY A 110 -4.88 -38.85 10.18
N GLY A 111 -4.11 -39.01 11.27
CA GLY A 111 -2.88 -38.23 11.50
C GLY A 111 -3.16 -36.74 11.71
N ASP A 112 -2.35 -35.87 11.09
CA ASP A 112 -2.43 -34.40 11.25
C ASP A 112 -3.23 -33.68 10.14
N GLN A 113 -3.89 -34.46 9.28
CA GLN A 113 -4.61 -33.95 8.11
C GLN A 113 -6.13 -33.94 8.29
N TYR A 114 -6.74 -32.91 7.71
CA TYR A 114 -8.18 -32.69 7.73
C TYR A 114 -8.66 -32.31 6.34
N GLN A 115 -9.80 -32.89 5.96
CA GLN A 115 -10.59 -32.46 4.82
C GLN A 115 -11.66 -31.50 5.32
N VAL A 116 -11.71 -30.29 4.76
CA VAL A 116 -12.70 -29.28 5.09
C VAL A 116 -13.59 -29.03 3.88
N VAL A 117 -14.89 -29.16 4.08
CA VAL A 117 -15.92 -28.97 3.06
C VAL A 117 -16.70 -27.71 3.39
N GLY A 118 -16.89 -26.84 2.40
CA GLY A 118 -17.74 -25.65 2.53
C GLY A 118 -18.19 -25.09 1.19
N PRO A 119 -18.73 -23.86 1.18
CA PRO A 119 -19.30 -23.23 -0.01
C PRO A 119 -18.30 -23.06 -1.16
N ASP A 120 -17.04 -22.78 -0.81
CA ASP A 120 -15.96 -22.52 -1.76
C ASP A 120 -15.28 -23.82 -2.28
N GLY A 121 -15.81 -24.99 -1.90
CA GLY A 121 -15.30 -26.30 -2.29
C GLY A 121 -14.63 -27.07 -1.13
N GLN A 122 -13.67 -27.93 -1.49
CA GLN A 122 -12.97 -28.80 -0.55
C GLN A 122 -11.52 -28.38 -0.38
N PHE A 123 -11.05 -28.38 0.86
CA PHE A 123 -9.72 -27.95 1.22
C PHE A 123 -9.04 -29.00 2.09
N VAL A 124 -7.74 -29.19 1.90
CA VAL A 124 -6.92 -30.04 2.77
C VAL A 124 -6.08 -29.14 3.67
N ILE A 125 -6.07 -29.46 4.95
CA ILE A 125 -5.36 -28.69 5.98
C ILE A 125 -4.46 -29.64 6.75
N ASN A 126 -3.21 -29.24 6.93
CA ASN A 126 -2.33 -29.79 7.95
C ASN A 126 -2.20 -28.76 9.06
N LYS A 127 -2.71 -29.10 10.24
CA LYS A 127 -2.73 -28.18 11.39
C LYS A 127 -1.33 -27.93 11.95
N ASN A 128 -0.49 -28.97 12.03
CA ASN A 128 0.84 -28.89 12.65
C ASN A 128 1.84 -28.15 11.76
N GLU A 129 1.77 -28.35 10.45
CA GLU A 129 2.60 -27.61 9.49
C GLU A 129 2.07 -26.18 9.21
N GLY A 130 0.85 -25.87 9.64
CA GLY A 130 0.21 -24.59 9.34
C GLY A 130 -0.12 -24.41 7.85
N THR A 131 -0.51 -25.49 7.16
CA THR A 131 -0.76 -25.48 5.72
C THR A 131 -2.24 -25.66 5.38
N CYS A 132 -2.68 -24.96 4.34
CA CYS A 132 -4.01 -25.12 3.75
C CYS A 132 -3.89 -25.07 2.22
N THR A 133 -4.66 -25.88 1.51
CA THR A 133 -4.68 -25.85 0.02
C THR A 133 -5.10 -24.49 -0.54
N CYS A 134 -5.84 -23.66 0.21
CA CYS A 134 -6.13 -22.28 -0.21
C CYS A 134 -4.91 -21.35 -0.22
N ARG A 135 -3.76 -21.80 0.31
CA ARG A 135 -2.48 -21.09 0.47
C ARG A 135 -2.51 -19.81 1.32
N LYS A 136 -3.68 -19.33 1.75
CA LYS A 136 -3.81 -18.08 2.52
C LYS A 136 -3.00 -18.15 3.81
N TRP A 137 -3.11 -19.22 4.59
CA TRP A 137 -2.39 -19.35 5.86
C TRP A 137 -0.87 -19.29 5.67
N GLN A 138 -0.33 -20.01 4.68
CA GLN A 138 1.11 -20.02 4.41
C GLN A 138 1.64 -18.66 3.95
N LEU A 139 0.85 -17.94 3.14
CA LEU A 139 1.24 -16.64 2.58
C LEU A 139 1.09 -15.50 3.59
N THR A 140 0.04 -15.51 4.41
CA THR A 140 -0.26 -14.41 5.32
C THR A 140 0.23 -14.68 6.73
N GLY A 141 0.54 -15.92 7.12
CA GLY A 141 0.82 -16.25 8.52
C GLY A 141 -0.40 -16.14 9.44
N ILE A 142 -1.60 -15.96 8.88
CA ILE A 142 -2.87 -15.85 9.61
C ILE A 142 -3.73 -17.06 9.23
N PRO A 143 -4.21 -17.86 10.20
CA PRO A 143 -5.13 -18.95 9.92
C PRO A 143 -6.34 -18.48 9.10
N CYS A 144 -6.57 -19.17 7.97
CA CYS A 144 -7.75 -18.94 7.14
C CYS A 144 -9.01 -19.52 7.78
N SER A 145 -10.21 -19.16 7.30
CA SER A 145 -11.48 -19.70 7.80
C SER A 145 -11.52 -21.24 7.83
N HIS A 146 -10.93 -21.89 6.82
CA HIS A 146 -10.84 -23.36 6.76
C HIS A 146 -9.99 -23.91 7.90
N ALA A 147 -8.80 -23.35 8.09
CA ALA A 147 -7.87 -23.73 9.16
C ALA A 147 -8.49 -23.52 10.54
N ILE A 148 -9.23 -22.42 10.73
CA ILE A 148 -9.91 -22.12 12.00
C ILE A 148 -10.99 -23.16 12.32
N SER A 149 -11.75 -23.65 11.32
CA SER A 149 -12.73 -24.73 11.53
C SER A 149 -12.04 -25.98 12.11
N VAL A 150 -10.88 -26.36 11.58
CA VAL A 150 -10.08 -27.49 12.09
C VAL A 150 -9.52 -27.21 13.49
N ILE A 151 -9.06 -26.00 13.75
CA ILE A 151 -8.54 -25.60 15.07
C ILE A 151 -9.66 -25.71 16.12
N TYR A 152 -10.86 -25.24 15.82
CA TYR A 152 -12.02 -25.37 16.70
C TYR A 152 -12.50 -26.80 16.87
N HIS A 153 -12.48 -27.62 15.80
CA HIS A 153 -12.76 -29.04 15.89
C HIS A 153 -11.84 -29.73 16.92
N ASN A 154 -10.59 -29.26 17.03
CA ASN A 154 -9.61 -29.75 17.99
C ASN A 154 -9.62 -29.03 19.35
N LYS A 155 -10.61 -28.17 19.60
CA LYS A 155 -10.77 -27.38 20.84
C LYS A 155 -9.58 -26.47 21.17
N ASP A 156 -8.84 -26.05 20.16
CA ASP A 156 -7.72 -25.12 20.29
C ASP A 156 -8.11 -23.67 20.01
N LYS A 157 -7.22 -22.76 20.40
CA LYS A 157 -7.38 -21.31 20.18
C LYS A 157 -6.68 -20.87 18.89
N PRO A 158 -7.37 -20.25 17.91
CA PRO A 158 -6.76 -19.76 16.68
C PRO A 158 -5.61 -18.78 16.87
N GLU A 159 -5.60 -18.03 17.97
CA GLU A 159 -4.55 -17.07 18.32
C GLU A 159 -3.17 -17.71 18.49
N ASN A 160 -3.13 -18.99 18.86
CA ASN A 160 -1.88 -19.74 19.04
C ASN A 160 -1.20 -20.09 17.71
N PHE A 161 -1.92 -19.95 16.60
CA PHE A 161 -1.48 -20.33 15.25
C PHE A 161 -1.16 -19.11 14.37
N LEU A 162 -1.11 -17.92 14.97
CA LEU A 162 -0.63 -16.70 14.33
C LEU A 162 0.89 -16.72 14.27
N ASP A 163 1.43 -16.28 13.13
CA ASP A 163 2.87 -16.14 12.94
C ASP A 163 3.49 -15.12 13.92
N ASP A 164 4.70 -15.42 14.39
CA ASP A 164 5.46 -14.62 15.34
C ASP A 164 5.74 -13.19 14.85
N CYS A 165 5.71 -12.96 13.53
CA CYS A 165 5.80 -11.62 12.97
C CYS A 165 4.67 -10.67 13.41
N TYR A 166 3.56 -11.20 13.91
CA TYR A 166 2.39 -10.42 14.38
C TYR A 166 2.31 -10.22 15.89
N LYS A 167 3.29 -10.73 16.64
CA LYS A 167 3.41 -10.43 18.07
C LYS A 167 3.74 -8.94 18.28
N ILE A 168 3.16 -8.35 19.32
CA ILE A 168 3.48 -6.98 19.72
C ILE A 168 4.96 -6.83 20.08
N SER A 169 5.57 -7.87 20.69
CA SER A 169 7.01 -7.89 20.99
C SER A 169 7.86 -7.72 19.72
N THR A 170 7.58 -8.48 18.67
CA THR A 170 8.27 -8.41 17.38
C THR A 170 8.08 -7.05 16.71
N PHE A 171 6.87 -6.49 16.81
CA PHE A 171 6.60 -5.12 16.34
C PHE A 171 7.42 -4.09 17.13
N LEU A 172 7.48 -4.17 18.45
CA LEU A 172 8.25 -3.21 19.24
C LEU A 172 9.75 -3.31 18.97
N GLU A 173 10.26 -4.51 18.71
CA GLU A 173 11.66 -4.73 18.32
C GLU A 173 11.96 -4.10 16.95
N THR A 174 11.04 -4.26 15.99
CA THR A 174 11.09 -3.60 14.67
C THR A 174 11.24 -2.08 14.78
N TYR A 175 10.54 -1.43 15.72
CA TYR A 175 10.61 0.02 15.95
C TYR A 175 11.53 0.39 17.13
N ARG A 176 12.43 -0.50 17.53
CA ARG A 176 13.36 -0.23 18.64
C ARG A 176 14.32 0.90 18.31
N HIS A 177 14.85 0.90 17.08
CA HIS A 177 15.81 1.88 16.61
C HIS A 177 15.12 3.19 16.23
N THR A 178 15.65 4.30 16.74
CA THR A 178 15.18 5.65 16.48
C THR A 178 16.15 6.39 15.58
N LEU A 179 15.62 7.30 14.74
CA LEU A 179 16.46 8.25 14.03
C LEU A 179 16.98 9.29 15.03
N ASN A 180 18.29 9.55 14.99
CA ASN A 180 18.90 10.54 15.85
C ASN A 180 18.49 11.96 15.43
N PRO A 181 18.31 12.87 16.40
CA PRO A 181 18.15 14.28 16.10
C PRO A 181 19.44 14.82 15.46
N THR A 182 19.29 15.75 14.53
CA THR A 182 20.39 16.46 13.89
C THR A 182 20.41 17.89 14.41
N GLN A 183 21.61 18.46 14.55
CA GLN A 183 21.76 19.87 14.83
C GLN A 183 21.27 20.72 13.65
N ASP A 184 21.12 22.02 13.87
CA ASP A 184 20.78 22.94 12.78
C ASP A 184 21.93 23.02 11.74
N ARG A 185 21.58 23.42 10.52
CA ARG A 185 22.50 23.53 9.38
C ARG A 185 23.75 24.33 9.73
N ASP A 186 23.60 25.37 10.54
CA ASP A 186 24.70 26.26 10.89
C ASP A 186 25.76 25.58 11.78
N SER A 187 25.40 24.47 12.44
CA SER A 187 26.29 23.67 13.29
C SER A 187 26.87 22.44 12.60
N TRP A 188 26.55 22.20 11.33
CA TRP A 188 27.04 21.02 10.62
C TRP A 188 28.54 21.10 10.33
N PRO A 189 29.27 19.97 10.42
CA PRO A 189 30.68 19.94 10.05
C PRO A 189 30.83 20.34 8.59
N LYS A 190 31.77 21.26 8.31
CA LYS A 190 32.08 21.68 6.95
C LYS A 190 32.71 20.52 6.19
N SER A 191 32.21 20.25 5.00
CA SER A 191 32.80 19.23 4.13
C SER A 191 34.21 19.66 3.72
N GLN A 192 35.15 18.71 3.75
CA GLN A 192 36.49 18.89 3.17
C GLN A 192 36.47 18.74 1.64
N GLN A 193 35.34 18.30 1.07
CA GLN A 193 35.16 18.23 -0.37
C GLN A 193 34.93 19.64 -0.92
N GLY A 194 35.53 19.95 -2.08
CA GLY A 194 35.36 21.22 -2.76
C GLY A 194 33.89 21.54 -3.11
N PRO A 195 33.61 22.76 -3.59
CA PRO A 195 32.26 23.16 -3.95
C PRO A 195 31.64 22.16 -4.94
N MET A 196 30.40 21.76 -4.64
CA MET A 196 29.66 20.84 -5.50
C MET A 196 29.49 21.48 -6.88
N ILE A 197 29.98 20.79 -7.92
CA ILE A 197 29.84 21.24 -9.30
C ILE A 197 28.34 21.28 -9.62
N PRO A 198 27.78 22.42 -10.08
CA PRO A 198 26.38 22.49 -10.42
C PRO A 198 26.10 21.49 -11.55
N PRO A 199 24.97 20.76 -11.49
CA PRO A 199 24.58 19.89 -12.59
C PRO A 199 24.46 20.73 -13.87
N GLU A 200 24.77 20.11 -15.01
CA GLU A 200 24.63 20.77 -16.30
C GLU A 200 23.22 21.37 -16.45
N PRO A 201 23.08 22.56 -17.08
CA PRO A 201 21.78 23.20 -17.24
C PRO A 201 20.82 22.28 -17.98
N ILE A 202 19.93 21.63 -17.24
CA ILE A 202 18.85 20.85 -17.85
C ILE A 202 17.97 21.86 -18.59
N THR A 203 17.98 21.81 -19.93
CA THR A 203 17.03 22.57 -20.76
C THR A 203 15.62 22.20 -20.31
N ARG A 204 14.99 23.10 -19.54
CA ARG A 204 13.64 22.88 -19.01
C ARG A 204 12.69 22.73 -20.20
N ARG A 205 12.18 21.52 -20.44
CA ARG A 205 10.98 21.37 -21.27
C ARG A 205 9.89 22.27 -20.68
N LYS A 206 9.28 23.08 -21.54
CA LYS A 206 8.31 24.13 -21.19
C LYS A 206 7.08 23.47 -20.55
N GLY A 207 6.98 23.50 -19.22
CA GLY A 207 5.84 22.96 -18.47
C GLY A 207 6.11 22.84 -16.97
N ARG A 208 5.16 23.32 -16.14
CA ARG A 208 5.21 23.14 -14.68
C ARG A 208 5.10 21.65 -14.36
N LYS A 209 6.13 21.07 -13.72
CA LYS A 209 6.07 19.69 -13.21
C LYS A 209 4.84 19.57 -12.31
N THR A 210 3.88 18.74 -12.73
CA THR A 210 2.61 18.57 -12.02
C THR A 210 2.88 17.71 -10.78
N LEU A 211 2.43 18.17 -9.61
CA LEU A 211 2.61 17.45 -8.34
C LEU A 211 1.85 16.12 -8.31
N LEU A 212 0.77 16.04 -9.06
CA LEU A 212 -0.13 14.89 -9.12
C LEU A 212 0.08 14.16 -10.45
N ARG A 213 -0.01 12.82 -10.40
CA ARG A 213 -0.08 11.99 -11.60
C ARG A 213 -1.28 12.43 -12.45
N ARG A 214 -1.07 12.55 -13.75
CA ARG A 214 -2.17 12.71 -14.71
C ARG A 214 -2.97 11.40 -14.73
N ARG A 215 -4.24 11.46 -14.35
CA ARG A 215 -5.16 10.32 -14.39
C ARG A 215 -5.39 9.87 -15.83
N GLU A 216 -5.49 8.57 -16.05
CA GLU A 216 -5.79 7.99 -17.36
C GLU A 216 -7.29 8.15 -17.69
N ILE A 217 -7.61 8.13 -18.98
CA ILE A 217 -8.99 8.23 -19.48
C ILE A 217 -9.75 6.98 -18.99
N GLY A 218 -10.72 7.16 -18.09
CA GLY A 218 -11.49 6.07 -17.47
C GLY A 218 -11.35 5.98 -15.94
N GLU A 219 -10.34 6.61 -15.33
CA GLU A 219 -10.23 6.70 -13.87
C GLU A 219 -11.26 7.66 -13.22
N ASP A 220 -12.08 8.31 -14.05
CA ASP A 220 -12.99 9.41 -13.71
C ASP A 220 -14.44 8.96 -13.43
N GLU A 221 -14.68 7.66 -13.19
CA GLU A 221 -16.03 7.13 -12.91
C GLU A 221 -16.59 7.59 -11.56
N ARG A 222 -15.75 8.09 -10.66
CA ARG A 222 -16.23 8.88 -9.53
C ARG A 222 -16.46 10.30 -10.01
N GLY A 223 -17.62 10.52 -10.65
CA GLY A 223 -18.11 11.81 -11.16
C GLY A 223 -18.33 12.89 -10.09
N PHE A 224 -17.54 12.90 -9.02
CA PHE A 224 -17.58 13.80 -7.89
C PHE A 224 -16.31 14.65 -7.85
N THR A 225 -16.41 15.86 -8.37
CA THR A 225 -15.52 16.96 -7.97
C THR A 225 -16.30 17.82 -6.97
N ASN A 226 -15.79 17.96 -5.75
CA ASN A 226 -16.38 18.79 -4.68
C ASN A 226 -17.86 18.49 -4.37
N GLY A 227 -18.22 17.21 -4.17
CA GLY A 227 -19.59 16.86 -3.78
C GLY A 227 -20.66 17.06 -4.87
N ARG A 228 -20.26 17.40 -6.11
CA ARG A 228 -21.20 17.67 -7.21
C ARG A 228 -20.93 16.78 -8.41
N VAL A 229 -22.01 16.18 -8.92
CA VAL A 229 -22.03 15.37 -10.15
C VAL A 229 -21.64 16.25 -11.34
N LYS A 230 -20.70 15.78 -12.17
CA LYS A 230 -20.35 16.46 -13.43
C LYS A 230 -21.59 16.51 -14.35
N LYS A 231 -22.01 17.72 -14.75
CA LYS A 231 -23.11 17.93 -15.72
C LYS A 231 -22.62 17.73 -17.16
N THR A 232 -22.10 16.55 -17.47
CA THR A 232 -21.69 16.21 -18.83
C THR A 232 -22.95 15.81 -19.61
N GLY A 233 -23.30 16.55 -20.67
CA GLY A 233 -24.45 16.24 -21.54
C GLY A 233 -25.77 16.95 -21.21
N VAL A 234 -25.80 17.85 -20.20
CA VAL A 234 -27.02 18.60 -19.86
C VAL A 234 -27.00 19.98 -20.51
N THR A 235 -27.92 20.24 -21.43
CA THR A 235 -28.12 21.57 -22.03
C THR A 235 -28.56 22.56 -20.95
N MET A 236 -27.69 23.52 -20.63
CA MET A 236 -27.96 24.54 -19.62
C MET A 236 -29.06 25.49 -20.12
N LYS A 237 -30.18 25.52 -19.38
CA LYS A 237 -31.30 26.46 -19.59
C LYS A 237 -31.18 27.63 -18.62
N CYS A 238 -31.52 28.82 -19.08
CA CYS A 238 -31.56 30.00 -18.21
C CYS A 238 -32.65 29.83 -17.16
N SER A 239 -32.32 29.95 -15.88
CA SER A 239 -33.28 29.82 -14.79
C SER A 239 -34.28 30.98 -14.69
N ILE A 240 -34.17 32.01 -15.55
CA ILE A 240 -35.08 33.17 -15.58
C ILE A 240 -36.05 33.07 -16.77
N CYS A 241 -35.57 32.72 -17.97
CA CYS A 241 -36.42 32.64 -19.17
C CYS A 241 -36.56 31.23 -19.77
N GLY A 242 -35.92 30.22 -19.18
CA GLY A 242 -36.01 28.81 -19.63
C GLY A 242 -35.27 28.48 -20.94
N ALA A 243 -34.78 29.48 -21.67
CA ALA A 243 -34.13 29.28 -22.96
C ALA A 243 -32.74 28.63 -22.83
N PRO A 244 -32.37 27.71 -23.74
CA PRO A 244 -31.01 27.20 -23.86
C PRO A 244 -30.08 28.25 -24.47
N GLY A 245 -28.78 28.22 -24.12
CA GLY A 245 -27.76 29.07 -24.75
C GLY A 245 -27.18 30.18 -23.85
N HIS A 246 -27.84 30.51 -22.74
CA HIS A 246 -27.28 31.39 -21.71
C HIS A 246 -27.70 30.94 -20.31
N ASN A 247 -26.93 31.36 -19.31
CA ASN A 247 -27.27 31.12 -17.90
C ASN A 247 -27.84 32.41 -17.26
N LYS A 248 -28.31 32.31 -16.01
CA LYS A 248 -28.85 33.44 -15.22
C LYS A 248 -27.96 34.68 -15.24
N ARG A 249 -26.63 34.51 -15.27
CA ARG A 249 -25.65 35.61 -15.20
C ARG A 249 -25.59 36.42 -16.49
N HIS A 250 -25.86 35.80 -17.63
CA HIS A 250 -25.89 36.46 -18.94
C HIS A 250 -27.30 36.79 -19.41
N HIS A 251 -28.29 36.68 -18.53
CA HIS A 251 -29.65 37.11 -18.85
C HIS A 251 -29.74 38.62 -18.69
N GLN A 252 -29.94 39.33 -19.80
CA GLN A 252 -30.19 40.77 -19.76
C GLN A 252 -31.57 41.01 -19.13
N ARG A 253 -31.56 41.46 -17.88
CA ARG A 253 -32.75 41.95 -17.18
C ARG A 253 -32.87 43.47 -17.37
N PRO A 254 -34.09 44.01 -17.56
CA PRO A 254 -34.35 45.43 -17.33
C PRO A 254 -34.05 45.78 -15.86
N GLN A 255 -33.49 46.96 -15.60
CA GLN A 255 -32.94 47.36 -14.30
C GLN A 255 -34.02 47.49 -13.19
N GLY A 256 -33.73 46.95 -12.00
CA GLY A 256 -34.50 47.19 -10.75
C GLY A 256 -34.30 46.13 -9.64
N GLU A 257 -33.36 46.40 -8.72
CA GLU A 257 -33.28 45.98 -7.28
C GLU A 257 -32.98 44.53 -6.79
N PRO A 258 -32.41 44.36 -5.55
CA PRO A 258 -31.30 43.44 -5.25
C PRO A 258 -31.66 42.13 -4.51
N SER A 259 -30.70 41.18 -4.45
CA SER A 259 -30.81 39.88 -3.75
C SER A 259 -29.87 39.78 -2.54
N SER A 260 -30.37 39.22 -1.43
CA SER A 260 -29.68 38.95 -0.17
C SER A 260 -28.76 37.72 -0.19
N GLU A 261 -27.70 37.76 0.62
CA GLU A 261 -26.73 36.67 0.84
C GLU A 261 -27.16 35.72 1.97
N ALA A 262 -26.84 34.43 1.81
CA ALA A 262 -26.78 33.46 2.90
C ALA A 262 -25.56 32.53 2.69
N GLY A 263 -24.74 32.40 3.75
CA GLY A 263 -23.45 31.73 3.75
C GLY A 263 -23.50 30.20 3.71
N GLN A 264 -22.36 29.58 3.38
CA GLN A 264 -22.17 28.13 3.36
C GLN A 264 -21.05 27.71 4.33
N HIS A 265 -21.41 26.78 5.22
CA HIS A 265 -20.51 25.96 6.03
C HIS A 265 -19.99 24.78 5.18
N ASN A 266 -18.69 24.43 5.30
CA ASN A 266 -18.06 23.33 4.57
C ASN A 266 -17.75 22.15 5.51
N PRO A 267 -18.33 20.97 5.30
CA PRO A 267 -17.93 19.74 5.96
C PRO A 267 -16.83 19.04 5.12
N MET A 268 -15.57 19.20 5.53
CA MET A 268 -14.42 18.50 4.95
C MET A 268 -13.52 17.86 6.02
N ASP A 269 -13.99 17.72 7.27
CA ASP A 269 -13.13 17.28 8.38
C ASP A 269 -13.01 15.76 8.57
N ASP A 270 -13.59 14.92 7.71
CA ASP A 270 -13.60 13.46 7.96
C ASP A 270 -13.06 12.62 6.78
N ILE A 271 -11.73 12.55 6.62
CA ILE A 271 -11.07 11.42 5.93
C ILE A 271 -9.78 11.03 6.68
N ASP A 272 -9.81 9.86 7.33
CA ASP A 272 -8.72 9.27 8.15
C ASP A 272 -7.54 8.71 7.30
N PRO A 273 -6.29 9.19 7.49
CA PRO A 273 -5.10 8.70 6.80
C PRO A 273 -4.60 7.30 7.20
N HIS A 274 -5.21 6.60 8.17
CA HIS A 274 -4.69 5.35 8.75
C HIS A 274 -4.67 4.12 7.83
N ILE A 275 -5.29 4.18 6.65
CA ILE A 275 -5.57 3.00 5.82
C ILE A 275 -4.29 2.43 5.16
N LEU A 276 -3.21 3.22 5.12
CA LEU A 276 -2.07 3.02 4.22
C LEU A 276 -0.72 2.82 4.92
N GLU A 277 -0.73 2.85 6.25
CA GLU A 277 0.43 3.24 7.04
C GLU A 277 1.09 2.13 7.88
N GLU A 278 0.94 0.84 7.59
CA GLU A 278 1.66 -0.19 8.39
C GLU A 278 2.64 -1.02 7.57
N HIS A 279 2.37 -1.21 6.30
CA HIS A 279 3.20 -2.05 5.44
C HIS A 279 4.37 -1.30 4.79
N PHE A 280 4.37 0.04 4.86
CA PHE A 280 5.54 0.86 4.54
C PHE A 280 6.74 0.54 5.46
N CYS A 281 6.48 0.06 6.68
CA CYS A 281 7.52 -0.27 7.66
C CYS A 281 8.14 -1.66 7.44
N LEU A 282 7.38 -2.64 6.93
CA LEU A 282 7.95 -3.90 6.46
C LEU A 282 8.85 -3.69 5.23
N TRP A 283 8.47 -2.78 4.32
CA TRP A 283 9.30 -2.43 3.16
C TRP A 283 10.60 -1.69 3.56
N LEU A 284 10.53 -0.70 4.45
CA LEU A 284 11.72 -0.02 4.96
C LEU A 284 12.66 -0.96 5.71
N MET A 285 12.13 -1.92 6.48
CA MET A 285 12.95 -2.92 7.17
C MET A 285 13.65 -3.88 6.22
N LEU A 286 12.97 -4.33 5.16
CA LEU A 286 13.60 -5.18 4.13
C LEU A 286 14.68 -4.45 3.33
N CYS A 287 14.59 -3.12 3.22
CA CYS A 287 15.61 -2.30 2.55
C CYS A 287 16.78 -1.89 3.45
N MET A 288 16.67 -1.97 4.78
CA MET A 288 17.69 -1.51 5.74
C MET A 288 18.44 -2.65 6.46
N ASP A 289 18.26 -3.91 6.05
CA ASP A 289 18.96 -5.06 6.62
C ASP A 289 20.49 -4.97 6.35
N PRO A 290 21.35 -4.78 7.38
CA PRO A 290 22.80 -4.63 7.22
C PRO A 290 23.49 -5.92 6.78
N THR A 291 22.82 -7.07 6.86
CA THR A 291 23.40 -8.36 6.46
C THR A 291 23.59 -8.49 4.95
N ARG A 292 23.10 -7.52 4.17
CA ARG A 292 23.33 -7.44 2.71
C ARG A 292 24.63 -6.75 2.32
N SER A 293 25.39 -6.11 3.23
CA SER A 293 26.63 -5.39 2.87
C SER A 293 27.94 -6.12 3.20
N ALA A 294 27.90 -7.32 3.80
CA ALA A 294 29.09 -8.00 4.32
C ALA A 294 29.49 -9.29 3.57
N ALA A 295 28.98 -9.54 2.36
CA ALA A 295 29.34 -10.72 1.58
C ALA A 295 29.79 -10.36 0.16
N THR A 296 30.90 -9.62 0.04
CA THR A 296 31.69 -9.56 -1.20
C THR A 296 33.02 -8.85 -0.95
N THR A 297 34.04 -9.56 -0.45
CA THR A 297 35.45 -9.31 -0.81
C THR A 297 36.31 -10.51 -0.37
N ARG A 298 37.17 -10.97 -1.31
CA ARG A 298 38.16 -12.09 -1.24
C ARG A 298 37.50 -13.47 -1.46
N ASP A 299 37.71 -14.21 -2.55
CA ASP A 299 38.97 -14.56 -3.23
C ASP A 299 38.78 -15.09 -4.68
N THR A 300 39.70 -14.67 -5.56
CA THR A 300 40.31 -15.31 -6.77
C THR A 300 39.57 -16.33 -7.69
N ASN A 301 39.19 -15.84 -8.89
CA ASN A 301 39.42 -16.36 -10.29
C ASN A 301 38.92 -17.77 -10.77
N PRO A 302 38.72 -18.00 -12.09
CA PRO A 302 37.71 -17.41 -13.01
C PRO A 302 36.95 -18.50 -13.83
N SER A 303 36.01 -18.09 -14.69
CA SER A 303 35.31 -18.87 -15.74
C SER A 303 34.00 -19.59 -15.39
N VAL A 304 32.88 -18.84 -15.35
CA VAL A 304 31.58 -19.22 -15.98
C VAL A 304 30.81 -17.92 -16.30
N ASP A 305 30.22 -17.88 -17.49
CA ASP A 305 29.47 -16.78 -18.13
C ASP A 305 28.36 -16.11 -17.28
N PRO A 306 28.08 -14.79 -17.41
CA PRO A 306 27.11 -14.08 -16.60
C PRO A 306 25.78 -13.83 -17.34
N SER A 307 24.70 -14.52 -16.95
CA SER A 307 23.33 -14.16 -17.37
C SER A 307 22.32 -14.18 -16.22
N SER A 308 22.76 -13.81 -15.01
CA SER A 308 21.88 -13.67 -13.84
C SER A 308 22.28 -12.46 -12.99
N ALA A 309 21.91 -11.26 -13.45
CA ALA A 309 21.83 -10.06 -12.62
C ALA A 309 20.73 -9.17 -13.19
N GLY A 310 19.56 -9.21 -12.56
CA GLY A 310 18.36 -8.52 -13.05
C GLY A 310 17.42 -8.13 -11.94
N LEU A 311 17.93 -7.56 -10.84
CA LEU A 311 17.13 -6.76 -9.92
C LEU A 311 17.35 -5.28 -10.25
N VAL A 312 17.00 -4.90 -11.48
CA VAL A 312 16.98 -3.50 -11.94
C VAL A 312 15.75 -3.31 -12.82
N VAL A 313 14.62 -2.91 -12.24
CA VAL A 313 13.55 -2.16 -12.93
C VAL A 313 12.68 -1.54 -11.81
N VAL A 314 12.25 -0.27 -11.79
CA VAL A 314 12.12 0.74 -12.85
C VAL A 314 12.35 2.14 -12.22
N LEU A 315 13.43 2.81 -12.59
CA LEU A 315 13.55 4.28 -12.55
C LEU A 315 14.00 4.76 -13.94
N THR A 316 13.26 4.37 -14.97
CA THR A 316 13.44 4.89 -16.34
C THR A 316 12.08 4.92 -17.04
N SER A 317 11.40 6.06 -16.90
CA SER A 317 10.41 6.55 -17.86
C SER A 317 10.25 8.04 -17.56
N LEU A 318 11.16 8.85 -18.08
CA LEU A 318 11.02 10.29 -18.32
C LEU A 318 12.27 10.76 -19.09
N GLU A 319 12.37 10.33 -20.34
CA GLU A 319 12.80 11.20 -21.43
C GLU A 319 11.62 11.43 -22.36
#